data_AF-A0A9D6UVB8-F1
#
_entry.id   AF-A0A9D6UVB8-F1
#
_cell.length_a   1.000
_cell.length_b   1.000
_cell.length_c   1.000
_cell.angle_alpha   90.00
_cell.angle_beta   90.00
_cell.angle_gamma   90.00
#
_symmetry.space_group_name_H-M   'P 1'
#
loop_
_entity.id
_entity.type
_entity.pdbx_description
1 polymer ?
#
loop_
_entity_poly.entity_id
_entity_poly.type
_entity_poly.pdbx_seq_one_letter_code
_entity_poly.pdbx_strand_id
1 'polypeptide(L)'
;MRLRDSDIKGYATALALLLALAALAYAFSPKAPQPTEEQVQASSLFEYFQTNISALSPEKEVLGGKFIVTEINMRDGEGTVFYEDGHNAFIGDFTYSAKRDGTASVETFTLRR
;
A
#
# COMPACT_ATOMS: atom_id res chain seq x y z
N MET A 1 29.71 47.73 15.78
CA MET A 1 29.22 46.86 16.88
C MET A 1 30.00 45.55 16.80
N ARG A 2 31.07 45.39 17.60
CA ARG A 2 31.91 44.17 17.61
C ARG A 2 31.26 43.16 18.55
N LEU A 3 30.85 42.01 18.03
CA LEU A 3 30.50 40.84 18.84
C LEU A 3 31.73 40.46 19.68
N ARG A 4 31.57 40.26 20.98
CA ARG A 4 32.69 39.86 21.84
C ARG A 4 32.98 38.39 21.56
N ASP A 5 34.25 38.00 21.53
CA ASP A 5 34.66 36.61 21.26
C ASP A 5 34.04 35.60 22.24
N SER A 6 33.62 36.06 23.43
CA SER A 6 32.84 35.28 24.41
C SER A 6 31.46 34.89 23.90
N ASP A 7 30.81 35.75 23.10
CA ASP A 7 29.46 35.53 22.60
C ASP A 7 29.47 34.46 21.51
N ILE A 8 30.45 34.50 20.62
CA ILE A 8 30.62 33.54 19.50
C ILE A 8 30.83 32.11 20.02
N LYS A 9 31.61 31.93 21.09
CA LYS A 9 31.84 30.62 21.71
C LYS A 9 30.58 30.06 22.36
N GLY A 10 29.74 30.91 22.97
CA GLY A 10 28.46 30.52 23.56
C GLY A 10 27.43 30.06 22.52
N TYR A 11 27.38 30.70 21.36
CA TYR A 11 26.51 30.26 20.27
C TYR A 11 26.97 28.94 19.65
N ALA A 12 28.28 28.73 19.50
CA ALA A 12 28.82 27.49 18.95
C ALA A 12 28.51 26.28 19.85
N THR A 13 28.61 26.43 21.18
CA THR A 13 28.25 25.36 22.12
C THR A 13 26.74 25.11 22.17
N ALA A 14 25.92 26.16 22.17
CA ALA A 14 24.46 26.02 22.11
C ALA A 14 23.99 25.31 20.83
N LEU A 15 24.61 25.65 19.68
CA LEU A 15 24.32 25.01 18.40
C LEU A 15 24.74 23.53 18.40
N ALA A 16 25.92 23.21 18.96
CA ALA A 16 26.38 21.83 19.08
C ALA A 16 25.45 20.98 19.95
N LEU A 17 24.94 21.54 21.06
CA LEU A 17 23.96 20.88 21.92
C LEU A 17 22.62 20.64 21.21
N LEU A 18 22.13 21.63 20.45
CA LEU A 18 20.90 21.49 19.66
C LEU A 18 21.04 20.39 18.59
N LEU A 19 22.17 20.35 17.88
CA LEU A 19 22.44 19.31 16.89
C LEU A 19 22.56 17.93 17.53
N ALA A 20 23.22 17.84 18.69
CA ALA A 20 23.32 16.58 19.43
C ALA A 20 21.94 16.10 19.91
N LEU A 21 21.09 17.00 20.42
CA LEU A 21 19.72 16.68 20.82
C LEU A 21 18.85 16.27 19.64
N ALA A 22 18.99 16.92 18.48
CA ALA A 22 18.27 16.56 17.26
C ALA A 22 18.71 15.18 16.73
N ALA A 23 20.01 14.91 16.72
CA ALA A 23 20.54 13.60 16.33
C ALA A 23 20.10 12.50 17.30
N LEU A 24 20.07 12.79 18.59
CA LEU A 24 19.57 11.88 19.62
C LEU A 24 18.08 11.60 19.41
N ALA A 25 17.27 12.63 19.24
CA ALA A 25 15.84 12.49 18.96
C ALA A 25 15.57 11.67 17.69
N TYR A 26 16.37 11.86 16.63
CA TYR A 26 16.28 11.08 15.41
C TYR A 26 16.66 9.60 15.63
N ALA A 27 17.77 9.33 16.33
CA ALA A 27 18.22 7.97 16.62
C ALA A 27 17.24 7.15 17.48
N PHE A 28 16.45 7.83 18.30
CA PHE A 28 15.39 7.23 19.12
C PHE A 28 13.98 7.39 18.54
N SER A 29 13.83 7.94 17.34
CA SER A 29 12.52 8.05 16.70
C SER A 29 12.04 6.66 16.27
N PRO A 30 10.79 6.27 16.60
CA PRO A 30 10.25 5.01 16.16
C PRO A 30 10.21 4.98 14.63
N LYS A 31 10.84 3.95 14.04
CA LYS A 31 10.79 3.75 12.59
C LYS A 31 9.35 3.38 12.23
N ALA A 32 8.75 4.09 11.27
CA ALA A 32 7.43 3.74 10.78
C ALA A 32 7.41 2.26 10.37
N PRO A 33 6.33 1.51 10.69
CA PRO A 33 6.22 0.13 10.26
C PRO A 33 6.32 0.08 8.74
N GLN A 34 7.24 -0.74 8.23
CA GLN A 34 7.30 -1.00 6.80
C GLN A 34 6.15 -1.94 6.44
N PRO A 35 5.50 -1.75 5.27
CA PRO A 35 4.49 -2.68 4.78
C PRO A 35 5.06 -4.10 4.74
N THR A 36 4.28 -5.06 5.19
CA THR A 36 4.63 -6.49 5.04
C THR A 36 4.56 -6.90 3.58
N GLU A 37 5.26 -7.97 3.20
CA GLU A 37 5.21 -8.51 1.83
C GLU A 37 3.76 -8.83 1.40
N GLU A 38 2.95 -9.33 2.32
CA GLU A 38 1.53 -9.63 2.09
C GLU A 38 0.72 -8.36 1.78
N GLN A 39 0.99 -7.25 2.47
CA GLN A 39 0.36 -5.96 2.20
C GLN A 39 0.76 -5.40 0.83
N VAL A 40 2.03 -5.54 0.45
CA VAL A 40 2.51 -5.12 -0.88
C VAL A 40 1.82 -5.94 -1.98
N GLN A 41 1.73 -7.25 -1.81
CA GLN A 41 1.03 -8.14 -2.75
C GLN A 41 -0.46 -7.80 -2.86
N ALA A 42 -1.13 -7.54 -1.73
CA ALA A 42 -2.55 -7.16 -1.70
C ALA A 42 -2.80 -5.88 -2.49
N SER A 43 -1.95 -4.87 -2.33
CA SER A 43 -2.05 -3.64 -3.12
C SER A 43 -1.86 -3.88 -4.62
N SER A 44 -0.88 -4.71 -5.02
CA SER A 44 -0.64 -5.04 -6.42
C SER A 44 -1.84 -5.75 -7.07
N LEU A 45 -2.45 -6.71 -6.37
CA LEU A 45 -3.63 -7.41 -6.88
C LEU A 45 -4.86 -6.51 -6.90
N PHE A 46 -5.01 -5.63 -5.91
CA PHE A 46 -6.09 -4.65 -5.91
C PHE A 46 -6.05 -3.76 -7.14
N GLU A 47 -4.88 -3.19 -7.47
CA GLU A 47 -4.70 -2.38 -8.69
C GLU A 47 -4.96 -3.19 -9.96
N TYR A 48 -4.49 -4.44 -10.00
CA TYR A 48 -4.73 -5.35 -11.13
C TYR A 48 -6.23 -5.57 -11.35
N PHE A 49 -6.98 -5.95 -10.32
CA PHE A 49 -8.42 -6.16 -10.44
C PHE A 49 -9.16 -4.87 -10.76
N GLN A 50 -8.79 -3.74 -10.15
CA GLN A 50 -9.43 -2.44 -10.44
C GLN A 50 -9.37 -2.08 -11.93
N THR A 51 -8.31 -2.52 -12.62
CA THR A 51 -8.10 -2.24 -14.05
C THR A 51 -8.67 -3.32 -14.97
N ASN A 52 -8.70 -4.57 -14.51
CA ASN A 52 -8.96 -5.73 -15.39
C ASN A 52 -10.28 -6.46 -15.08
N ILE A 53 -10.98 -6.14 -13.99
CA ILE A 53 -12.15 -6.92 -13.53
C ILE A 53 -13.27 -6.98 -14.58
N SER A 54 -13.49 -5.92 -15.38
CA SER A 54 -14.47 -5.91 -16.47
C SER A 54 -14.15 -6.87 -17.62
N ALA A 55 -12.88 -7.24 -17.79
CA ALA A 55 -12.45 -8.24 -18.75
C ALA A 55 -12.45 -9.66 -18.16
N LEU A 56 -12.16 -9.78 -16.86
CA LEU A 56 -12.12 -11.06 -16.15
C LEU A 56 -13.51 -11.60 -15.82
N SER A 57 -14.47 -10.73 -15.51
CA SER A 57 -15.81 -11.15 -15.14
C SER A 57 -16.55 -11.78 -16.33
N PRO A 58 -17.16 -12.97 -16.14
CA PRO A 58 -18.04 -13.55 -17.13
C PRO A 58 -19.36 -12.78 -17.27
N GLU A 59 -19.74 -12.01 -16.24
CA GLU A 59 -20.93 -11.17 -16.24
C GLU A 59 -20.62 -9.78 -16.80
N LYS A 60 -21.63 -9.14 -17.38
CA LYS A 60 -21.50 -7.79 -17.95
C LYS A 60 -22.00 -6.74 -16.98
N GLU A 61 -21.30 -5.61 -16.97
CA GLU A 61 -21.75 -4.38 -16.33
C GLU A 61 -23.08 -3.93 -16.94
N VAL A 62 -24.01 -3.46 -16.10
CA VAL A 62 -25.31 -2.96 -16.56
C VAL A 62 -25.43 -1.44 -16.47
N LEU A 63 -26.35 -0.88 -17.25
CA LEU A 63 -26.78 0.53 -17.18
C LEU A 63 -25.64 1.56 -17.29
N GLY A 64 -24.55 1.21 -17.98
CA GLY A 64 -23.40 2.09 -18.16
C GLY A 64 -22.52 2.23 -16.91
N GLY A 65 -22.73 1.39 -15.89
CA GLY A 65 -21.84 1.27 -14.74
C GLY A 65 -20.47 0.69 -15.12
N LYS A 66 -19.54 0.78 -14.17
CA LYS A 66 -18.23 0.12 -14.23
C LYS A 66 -18.10 -0.76 -13.01
N PHE A 67 -17.49 -1.93 -13.17
CA PHE A 67 -17.13 -2.73 -12.02
C PHE A 67 -16.11 -2.00 -11.15
N ILE A 68 -16.36 -2.00 -9.84
CA ILE A 68 -15.49 -1.44 -8.81
C ILE A 68 -15.16 -2.56 -7.84
N VAL A 69 -13.89 -2.74 -7.54
CA VAL A 69 -13.43 -3.69 -6.52
C VAL A 69 -13.67 -3.08 -5.14
N THR A 70 -14.34 -3.81 -4.27
CA THR A 70 -14.66 -3.35 -2.91
C THR A 70 -13.80 -4.04 -1.86
N GLU A 71 -13.43 -5.29 -2.08
CA GLU A 71 -12.61 -6.07 -1.14
C GLU A 71 -11.84 -7.18 -1.85
N ILE A 72 -10.66 -7.50 -1.34
CA ILE A 72 -9.88 -8.68 -1.75
C ILE A 72 -9.43 -9.39 -0.49
N ASN A 73 -9.73 -10.67 -0.42
CA ASN A 73 -9.20 -11.60 0.58
C ASN A 73 -8.27 -12.57 -0.12
N MET A 74 -7.11 -12.84 0.49
CA MET A 74 -6.09 -13.70 -0.09
C MET A 74 -5.50 -14.60 0.97
N ARG A 75 -5.17 -15.83 0.57
CA ARG A 75 -4.52 -16.80 1.43
C ARG A 75 -3.89 -17.90 0.59
N ASP A 76 -2.62 -18.20 0.85
CA ASP A 76 -1.95 -19.41 0.35
C ASP A 76 -2.02 -19.59 -1.20
N GLY A 77 -1.99 -18.48 -1.97
CA GLY A 77 -2.05 -18.51 -3.45
C GLY A 77 -3.47 -18.55 -4.03
N GLU A 78 -4.49 -18.55 -3.17
CA GLU A 78 -5.90 -18.43 -3.51
C GLU A 78 -6.47 -17.11 -2.99
N GLY A 79 -7.48 -16.59 -3.65
CA GLY A 79 -8.13 -15.38 -3.20
C GLY A 79 -9.58 -15.27 -3.65
N THR A 80 -10.29 -14.38 -2.98
CA THR A 80 -11.65 -13.99 -3.30
C THR A 80 -11.69 -12.47 -3.47
N VAL A 81 -12.22 -12.01 -4.60
CA VAL A 81 -12.45 -10.60 -4.90
C VAL A 81 -13.94 -10.30 -4.89
N PHE A 82 -14.29 -9.23 -4.19
CA PHE A 82 -15.64 -8.68 -4.12
C PHE A 82 -15.68 -7.43 -4.98
N TYR A 83 -16.69 -7.33 -5.84
CA TYR A 83 -16.83 -6.22 -6.76
C TYR A 83 -18.30 -5.99 -7.14
N GLU A 84 -18.61 -4.78 -7.59
CA GLU A 84 -19.98 -4.37 -7.92
C GLU A 84 -20.02 -3.40 -9.09
N ASP A 85 -21.16 -3.31 -9.79
CA ASP A 85 -21.42 -2.31 -10.84
C ASP A 85 -22.42 -1.21 -10.42
N GLY A 86 -22.67 -1.11 -9.11
CA GLY A 86 -23.67 -0.23 -8.51
C GLY A 86 -25.10 -0.77 -8.53
N HIS A 87 -25.36 -1.89 -9.20
CA HIS A 87 -26.67 -2.55 -9.20
C HIS A 87 -26.59 -3.99 -8.68
N ASN A 88 -25.54 -4.70 -9.08
CA ASN A 88 -25.26 -6.08 -8.71
C ASN A 88 -23.92 -6.16 -7.98
N ALA A 89 -23.86 -7.03 -6.97
CA ALA A 89 -22.64 -7.38 -6.26
C ALA A 89 -22.23 -8.81 -6.64
N PHE A 90 -20.93 -9.02 -6.82
CA PHE A 90 -20.35 -10.25 -7.31
C PHE A 90 -19.18 -10.68 -6.43
N ILE A 91 -18.94 -11.99 -6.44
CA ILE A 91 -17.83 -12.62 -5.74
C ILE A 91 -17.10 -13.49 -6.75
N GLY A 92 -15.82 -13.22 -6.97
CA GLY A 92 -14.94 -14.01 -7.84
C GLY A 92 -13.88 -14.73 -7.02
N ASP A 93 -13.68 -16.01 -7.29
CA ASP A 93 -12.55 -16.77 -6.79
C ASP A 93 -11.41 -16.77 -7.81
N PHE A 94 -10.18 -16.65 -7.34
CA PHE A 94 -9.00 -16.62 -8.18
C PHE A 94 -7.83 -17.34 -7.55
N THR A 95 -6.92 -17.82 -8.39
CA THR A 95 -5.59 -18.24 -7.97
C THR A 95 -4.56 -17.23 -8.45
N TYR A 96 -3.48 -17.06 -7.70
CA TYR A 96 -2.41 -16.13 -8.04
C TYR A 96 -1.04 -16.68 -7.66
N SER A 97 -0.02 -16.24 -8.40
CA SER A 97 1.38 -16.42 -8.00
C SER A 97 1.99 -15.08 -7.63
N ALA A 98 2.70 -15.06 -6.50
CA ALA A 98 3.46 -13.91 -6.04
C ALA A 98 4.96 -14.11 -6.33
N LYS A 99 5.59 -13.09 -6.89
CA LYS A 99 7.03 -13.02 -7.10
C LYS A 99 7.69 -12.37 -5.89
N ARG A 100 9.00 -12.65 -5.70
CA ARG A 100 9.80 -12.09 -4.60
C ARG A 100 9.95 -10.56 -4.65
N ASP A 101 9.63 -9.93 -5.78
CA ASP A 101 9.63 -8.47 -5.92
C ASP A 101 8.30 -7.82 -5.46
N GLY A 102 7.35 -8.61 -4.95
CA GLY A 102 6.03 -8.15 -4.51
C GLY A 102 4.99 -8.11 -5.64
N THR A 103 5.38 -8.43 -6.88
CA THR A 103 4.44 -8.51 -8.01
C THR A 103 3.62 -9.78 -7.91
N ALA A 104 2.30 -9.65 -7.98
CA ALA A 104 1.40 -10.78 -8.06
C ALA A 104 0.73 -10.88 -9.45
N SER A 105 0.43 -12.10 -9.88
CA SER A 105 -0.20 -12.37 -11.18
C SER A 105 -1.36 -13.34 -10.99
N VAL A 106 -2.53 -12.96 -11.50
CA VAL A 106 -3.72 -13.80 -11.48
C VAL A 106 -3.61 -14.89 -12.55
N GLU A 107 -3.85 -16.13 -12.16
CA GLU A 107 -3.73 -17.31 -13.03
C GLU A 107 -5.10 -17.84 -13.46
N THR A 108 -6.06 -17.86 -12.53
CA THR A 108 -7.43 -18.28 -12.79
C THR A 108 -8.41 -17.29 -12.20
N PHE A 109 -9.61 -17.21 -12.79
CA PHE A 109 -10.71 -16.42 -12.26
C PHE A 109 -12.02 -17.16 -12.52
N THR A 110 -12.84 -17.34 -11.48
CA THR A 110 -14.13 -18.01 -11.56
C THR A 110 -15.15 -17.23 -10.75
N LEU A 111 -16.28 -16.89 -11.36
CA LEU A 111 -17.39 -16.28 -10.62
C LEU A 111 -18.05 -17.32 -9.71
N ARG A 112 -18.21 -16.98 -8.42
CA ARG A 112 -18.93 -17.79 -7.44
C ARG A 112 -20.44 -17.67 -7.69
N ARG A 113 -21.12 -18.81 -7.80
CA ARG A 113 -22.57 -18.91 -8.05
C ARG A 113 -23.35 -19.27 -6.80
#